data_AF-A0A1A8SMT5-F1
#
_entry.id   AF-A0A1A8SMT5-F1
#
_cell.length_a   1.000
_cell.length_b   1.000
_cell.length_c   1.000
_cell.angle_alpha   90.00
_cell.angle_beta   90.00
_cell.angle_gamma   90.00
#
_symmetry.space_group_name_H-M   'P 1'
#
loop_
_entity.id
_entity.type
_entity.pdbx_description
1 polymer ?
#
loop_
_entity_poly.entity_id
_entity_poly.type
_entity_poly.pdbx_seq_one_letter_code
_entity_poly.pdbx_strand_id
1 'polypeptide(L)'
;MRRLGSVQQKIPCVFLTDVKPEPSSKRDRQQFQVIATENVNPVAVEANVDGAVATEKLDGTCCYVTLHQGRLYLWARLDRKPNKQADKRFKKHQHTHQSSKDFTWNVEEDFKAVSEMWIPAHKVRHHNGHPMPDEHGHIPGWVPVEKSNKQYCWHSSVVDYEVGSALVLRPSSDEEEVLEITAVPLADLQEHTLELVGTSVNGNPYGLGSKKQPIHCLVPHGSIPVTNPPPVDFQQLCSWFQESPAGRVEGIVWHCKDGTLVKVHRHHLGLRWPVGDTYLSSRSVVVRVDAYSSTNTLFTALSALNGHSFRRLQDVQLES
;
A
#
# COMPACT_ATOMS: atom_id res chain seq x y z
N MET A 1 -14.06 -0.14 17.91
CA MET A 1 -14.13 -0.67 16.52
C MET A 1 -12.85 -1.45 16.24
N ARG A 2 -12.94 -2.56 15.49
CA ARG A 2 -11.76 -3.32 15.04
C ARG A 2 -10.97 -2.42 14.09
N ARG A 3 -9.66 -2.26 14.31
CA ARG A 3 -8.80 -1.44 13.43
C ARG A 3 -8.77 -2.08 12.03
N LEU A 4 -9.17 -1.33 11.00
CA LEU A 4 -9.16 -1.81 9.61
C LEU A 4 -7.73 -1.81 9.06
N GLY A 5 -7.50 -2.55 7.97
CA GLY A 5 -6.33 -2.32 7.12
C GLY A 5 -5.00 -2.89 7.57
N SER A 6 -4.94 -3.90 8.45
CA SER A 6 -3.67 -4.55 8.81
C SER A 6 -3.09 -5.41 7.68
N VAL A 7 -2.22 -4.82 6.85
CA VAL A 7 -1.58 -5.46 5.68
C VAL A 7 -0.33 -6.26 6.08
N GLN A 8 -0.55 -7.32 6.85
CA GLN A 8 0.51 -8.20 7.37
C GLN A 8 0.76 -9.45 6.49
N GLN A 9 0.14 -9.51 5.31
CA GLN A 9 0.31 -10.57 4.31
C GLN A 9 0.00 -10.05 2.90
N LYS A 10 0.24 -10.86 1.86
CA LYS A 10 -0.26 -10.53 0.53
C LYS A 10 -1.79 -10.58 0.54
N ILE A 11 -2.42 -9.51 0.06
CA ILE A 11 -3.87 -9.43 -0.08
C ILE A 11 -4.25 -10.09 -1.42
N PRO A 12 -5.07 -11.15 -1.43
CA PRO A 12 -5.51 -11.81 -2.65
C PRO A 12 -6.46 -10.90 -3.46
N CYS A 13 -6.58 -11.21 -4.76
CA CYS A 13 -7.59 -10.58 -5.58
C CYS A 13 -9.00 -11.08 -5.17
N VAL A 14 -9.99 -10.18 -5.20
CA VAL A 14 -11.41 -10.51 -4.92
C VAL A 14 -11.99 -11.48 -5.94
N PHE A 15 -11.42 -11.51 -7.15
CA PHE A 15 -11.68 -12.51 -8.19
C PHE A 15 -10.51 -13.48 -8.29
N LEU A 16 -10.77 -14.70 -8.77
CA LEU A 16 -9.70 -15.61 -9.20
C LEU A 16 -8.90 -14.93 -10.31
N THR A 17 -7.57 -15.10 -10.29
CA THR A 17 -6.68 -14.52 -11.29
C THR A 17 -6.11 -15.59 -12.21
N ASP A 18 -5.89 -15.21 -13.47
CA ASP A 18 -5.28 -16.04 -14.48
C ASP A 18 -4.10 -15.32 -15.16
N VAL A 19 -3.17 -16.09 -15.72
CA VAL A 19 -2.00 -15.57 -16.43
C VAL A 19 -2.23 -15.69 -17.93
N LYS A 20 -2.46 -14.56 -18.60
CA LYS A 20 -2.58 -14.51 -20.06
C LYS A 20 -1.22 -14.27 -20.71
N PRO A 21 -0.91 -14.95 -21.83
CA PRO A 21 0.32 -14.76 -22.62
C PRO A 21 0.23 -13.49 -23.49
N GLU A 22 -0.19 -12.38 -22.89
CA GLU A 22 -0.34 -11.07 -23.53
C GLU A 22 0.60 -10.06 -22.88
N PRO A 23 1.19 -9.11 -23.63
CA PRO A 23 2.06 -8.10 -23.06
C PRO A 23 1.39 -7.31 -21.94
N SER A 24 2.08 -7.16 -20.80
CA SER A 24 1.56 -6.41 -19.67
C SER A 24 1.42 -4.94 -20.02
N SER A 25 0.24 -4.36 -19.77
CA SER A 25 0.04 -2.91 -19.78
C SER A 25 0.72 -2.17 -18.62
N LYS A 26 1.18 -2.90 -17.58
CA LYS A 26 1.84 -2.32 -16.38
C LYS A 26 3.34 -2.18 -16.53
N ARG A 27 3.98 -3.16 -17.20
CA ARG A 27 5.42 -3.34 -17.17
C ARG A 27 5.94 -3.59 -18.57
N ASP A 28 6.72 -2.63 -19.05
CA ASP A 28 7.43 -2.75 -20.31
C ASP A 28 8.25 -4.05 -20.34
N ARG A 29 8.17 -4.76 -21.48
CA ARG A 29 8.87 -6.03 -21.76
C ARG A 29 8.38 -7.26 -20.99
N GLN A 30 7.31 -7.15 -20.19
CA GLN A 30 6.64 -8.34 -19.65
C GLN A 30 5.66 -8.89 -20.69
N GLN A 31 5.90 -10.11 -21.18
CA GLN A 31 5.10 -10.76 -22.25
C GLN A 31 3.86 -11.51 -21.73
N PHE A 32 3.50 -11.34 -20.46
CA PHE A 32 2.32 -11.94 -19.86
C PHE A 32 1.62 -10.92 -18.95
N GLN A 33 0.33 -11.10 -18.71
CA GLN A 33 -0.44 -10.29 -17.77
C GLN A 33 -1.20 -11.18 -16.80
N VAL A 34 -1.22 -10.79 -15.53
CA VAL A 34 -2.09 -11.39 -14.51
C VAL A 34 -3.38 -10.58 -14.50
N ILE A 35 -4.48 -11.22 -14.88
CA ILE A 35 -5.81 -10.60 -14.92
C ILE A 35 -6.79 -11.34 -14.01
N ALA A 36 -7.84 -10.66 -13.58
CA ALA A 36 -8.98 -11.27 -12.91
C ALA A 36 -9.86 -11.99 -13.94
N THR A 37 -10.39 -13.14 -13.54
CA THR A 37 -11.52 -13.80 -14.18
C THR A 37 -12.83 -13.22 -13.65
N GLU A 38 -13.96 -13.61 -14.24
CA GLU A 38 -15.28 -13.23 -13.75
C GLU A 38 -15.70 -13.99 -12.48
N ASN A 39 -14.92 -15.00 -12.06
CA ASN A 39 -15.23 -15.81 -10.90
C ASN A 39 -14.72 -15.16 -9.61
N VAL A 40 -15.62 -14.94 -8.66
CA VAL A 40 -15.27 -14.46 -7.30
C VAL A 40 -14.37 -15.49 -6.62
N ASN A 41 -13.32 -15.00 -5.95
CA ASN A 41 -12.40 -15.83 -5.20
C ASN A 41 -13.14 -16.47 -4.01
N PRO A 42 -13.07 -17.80 -3.80
CA PRO A 42 -13.70 -18.45 -2.66
C PRO A 42 -13.35 -17.81 -1.31
N VAL A 43 -12.12 -17.32 -1.15
CA VAL A 43 -11.69 -16.59 0.07
C VAL A 43 -12.55 -15.34 0.33
N ALA A 44 -12.99 -14.64 -0.72
CA ALA A 44 -13.85 -13.47 -0.58
C ALA A 44 -15.29 -13.86 -0.19
N VAL A 45 -15.80 -14.96 -0.76
CA VAL A 45 -17.14 -15.48 -0.44
C VAL A 45 -17.18 -15.98 1.01
N GLU A 46 -16.21 -16.79 1.41
CA GLU A 46 -16.07 -17.33 2.77
C GLU A 46 -15.97 -16.22 3.82
N ALA A 47 -15.32 -15.10 3.47
CA ALA A 47 -15.18 -13.93 4.33
C ALA A 47 -16.40 -12.99 4.34
N ASN A 48 -17.46 -13.30 3.57
CA ASN A 48 -18.66 -12.47 3.39
C ASN A 48 -18.33 -11.04 2.92
N VAL A 49 -17.67 -10.94 1.75
CA VAL A 49 -17.21 -9.67 1.18
C VAL A 49 -18.33 -8.64 0.96
N ASP A 50 -19.58 -9.06 0.73
CA ASP A 50 -20.72 -8.15 0.54
C ASP A 50 -21.05 -7.33 1.80
N GLY A 51 -20.67 -7.84 2.98
CA GLY A 51 -20.80 -7.15 4.26
C GLY A 51 -19.52 -6.41 4.70
N ALA A 52 -18.51 -6.29 3.83
CA ALA A 52 -17.22 -5.69 4.14
C ALA A 52 -17.22 -4.17 3.95
N VAL A 53 -16.31 -3.50 4.65
CA VAL A 53 -16.05 -2.07 4.42
C VAL A 53 -15.10 -1.93 3.24
N ALA A 54 -15.44 -1.11 2.24
CA ALA A 54 -14.61 -0.85 1.07
C ALA A 54 -13.82 0.45 1.23
N THR A 55 -12.52 0.40 0.97
CA THR A 55 -11.61 1.56 1.05
C THR A 55 -10.75 1.63 -0.20
N GLU A 56 -10.25 2.81 -0.51
CA GLU A 56 -9.37 2.99 -1.65
C GLU A 56 -8.10 2.14 -1.47
N LYS A 57 -7.72 1.43 -2.53
CA LYS A 57 -6.36 0.91 -2.64
C LYS A 57 -5.50 2.06 -3.13
N LEU A 58 -4.46 2.39 -2.36
CA LEU A 58 -3.52 3.43 -2.74
C LEU A 58 -2.26 2.87 -3.38
N ASP A 59 -1.71 3.62 -4.33
CA ASP A 59 -0.53 3.29 -5.10
C ASP A 59 0.69 3.94 -4.45
N GLY A 60 1.22 3.24 -3.45
CA GLY A 60 2.38 3.68 -2.71
C GLY A 60 3.31 2.53 -2.31
N THR A 61 4.11 2.77 -1.27
CA THR A 61 4.91 1.72 -0.65
C THR A 61 4.48 1.46 0.79
N CYS A 62 4.11 0.21 1.05
CA CYS A 62 3.57 -0.21 2.33
C CYS A 62 4.62 -0.04 3.45
N CYS A 63 4.15 0.45 4.59
CA CYS A 63 4.92 0.74 5.79
C CYS A 63 4.24 0.15 7.01
N TYR A 64 4.98 0.08 8.12
CA TYR A 64 4.51 -0.38 9.41
C TYR A 64 5.12 0.45 10.53
N VAL A 65 4.41 0.72 11.61
CA VAL A 65 5.00 1.38 12.79
C VAL A 65 5.01 0.41 13.95
N THR A 66 6.21 0.12 14.47
CA THR A 66 6.41 -0.74 15.64
C THR A 66 7.74 -0.44 16.31
N LEU A 67 8.00 -1.09 17.44
CA LEU A 67 9.20 -0.91 18.24
C LEU A 67 10.44 -1.43 17.51
N HIS A 68 11.49 -0.62 17.55
CA HIS A 68 12.85 -0.95 17.17
C HIS A 68 13.79 -0.46 18.27
N GLN A 69 14.55 -1.37 18.89
CA GLN A 69 15.49 -1.04 19.97
C GLN A 69 14.86 -0.19 21.11
N GLY A 70 13.62 -0.52 21.49
CA GLY A 70 12.89 0.16 22.56
C GLY A 70 12.26 1.51 22.19
N ARG A 71 12.33 1.93 20.92
CA ARG A 71 11.71 3.17 20.41
C ARG A 71 10.78 2.87 19.24
N LEU A 72 9.75 3.70 19.04
CA LEU A 72 8.87 3.56 17.89
C LEU A 72 9.57 4.00 16.61
N TYR A 73 9.50 3.17 15.58
CA TYR A 73 10.10 3.41 14.28
C TYR A 73 9.08 3.18 13.16
N LEU A 74 9.28 3.87 12.04
CA LEU A 74 8.67 3.48 10.77
C LEU A 74 9.50 2.33 10.19
N TRP A 75 8.81 1.36 9.61
CA TRP A 75 9.39 0.20 8.95
C TRP A 75 8.88 0.14 7.52
N ALA A 76 9.79 -0.04 6.57
CA ALA A 76 9.46 -0.20 5.16
C ALA A 76 9.20 -1.67 4.85
N ARG A 77 8.25 -1.94 3.95
CA ARG A 77 7.99 -3.29 3.47
C ARG A 77 9.17 -3.85 2.68
N LEU A 78 9.67 -5.00 3.10
CA LEU A 78 10.66 -5.78 2.36
C LEU A 78 10.25 -7.24 2.31
N ASP A 79 9.66 -7.67 1.20
CA ASP A 79 9.35 -9.10 1.00
C ASP A 79 10.65 -9.87 0.68
N ARG A 80 10.99 -10.88 1.48
CA ARG A 80 12.06 -11.82 1.16
C ARG A 80 11.59 -12.72 0.00
N LYS A 81 12.39 -12.76 -1.05
CA LYS A 81 12.06 -13.43 -2.33
C LYS A 81 13.00 -14.59 -2.62
N PRO A 82 12.63 -15.52 -3.50
CA PRO A 82 13.51 -16.59 -3.92
C PRO A 82 14.76 -16.03 -4.62
N ASN A 83 15.86 -16.76 -4.50
CA ASN A 83 17.07 -16.53 -5.27
C ASN A 83 16.82 -16.94 -6.74
N LYS A 84 17.77 -16.61 -7.63
CA LYS A 84 17.61 -16.85 -9.09
C LYS A 84 17.41 -18.33 -9.43
N GLN A 85 18.09 -19.24 -8.72
CA GLN A 85 18.03 -20.68 -9.00
C GLN A 85 16.68 -21.26 -8.56
N ALA A 86 16.23 -20.90 -7.35
CA ALA A 86 14.96 -21.33 -6.81
C ALA A 86 13.77 -20.77 -7.60
N ASP A 87 13.81 -19.49 -8.01
CA ASP A 87 12.80 -18.88 -8.89
C ASP A 87 12.69 -19.62 -10.24
N LYS A 88 13.82 -20.02 -10.83
CA LYS A 88 13.83 -20.83 -12.05
C LYS A 88 13.22 -22.22 -11.83
N ARG A 89 13.53 -22.88 -10.71
CA ARG A 89 12.97 -24.19 -10.34
C ARG A 89 11.45 -24.09 -10.14
N PHE A 90 11.00 -23.06 -9.43
CA PHE A 90 9.58 -22.80 -9.19
C PHE A 90 8.81 -22.53 -10.48
N LYS A 91 9.32 -21.66 -11.37
CA LYS A 91 8.68 -21.39 -12.67
C LYS A 91 8.60 -22.65 -13.55
N LYS A 92 9.63 -23.50 -13.54
CA LYS A 92 9.60 -24.78 -14.24
C LYS A 92 8.50 -25.69 -13.67
N HIS A 93 8.38 -25.78 -12.34
CA HIS A 93 7.33 -26.55 -11.69
C HIS A 93 5.93 -26.06 -12.07
N GLN A 94 5.71 -24.74 -12.01
CA GLN A 94 4.44 -24.12 -12.40
C GLN A 94 4.07 -24.44 -13.84
N HIS A 95 5.04 -24.38 -14.77
CA HIS A 95 4.79 -24.73 -16.17
C HIS A 95 4.46 -26.21 -16.36
N THR A 96 5.15 -27.11 -15.65
CA THR A 96 4.95 -28.57 -15.79
C THR A 96 3.63 -29.04 -15.17
N HIS A 97 3.24 -28.49 -14.02
CA HIS A 97 2.08 -28.97 -13.25
C HIS A 97 0.86 -28.06 -13.38
N GLN A 98 0.98 -26.94 -14.10
CA GLN A 98 -0.05 -25.88 -14.18
C GLN A 98 -0.55 -25.43 -12.79
N SER A 99 0.32 -25.52 -11.79
CA SER A 99 -0.03 -25.35 -10.38
C SER A 99 1.22 -25.01 -9.58
N SER A 100 1.07 -24.15 -8.58
CA SER A 100 2.08 -23.92 -7.54
C SER A 100 1.98 -24.92 -6.39
N LYS A 101 0.90 -25.74 -6.35
CA LYS A 101 0.70 -26.75 -5.31
C LYS A 101 1.84 -27.78 -5.34
N ASP A 102 2.12 -28.31 -4.16
CA ASP A 102 3.11 -29.37 -3.90
C ASP A 102 4.57 -28.97 -4.17
N PHE A 103 4.85 -27.72 -4.55
CA PHE A 103 6.21 -27.21 -4.60
C PHE A 103 6.75 -27.03 -3.17
N THR A 104 7.85 -27.72 -2.87
CA THR A 104 8.50 -27.62 -1.57
C THR A 104 9.66 -26.64 -1.64
N TRP A 105 9.60 -25.59 -0.82
CA TRP A 105 10.67 -24.60 -0.68
C TRP A 105 11.67 -25.02 0.38
N ASN A 106 12.97 -24.91 0.10
CA ASN A 106 14.02 -24.95 1.12
C ASN A 106 14.27 -23.51 1.63
N VAL A 107 13.72 -23.13 2.77
CA VAL A 107 13.79 -21.73 3.29
C VAL A 107 15.22 -21.22 3.49
N GLU A 108 16.13 -22.12 3.84
CA GLU A 108 17.53 -21.77 4.12
C GLU A 108 18.28 -21.43 2.84
N GLU A 109 18.09 -22.25 1.80
CA GLU A 109 18.87 -22.15 0.56
C GLU A 109 18.16 -21.34 -0.53
N ASP A 110 16.84 -21.44 -0.63
CA ASP A 110 16.08 -20.95 -1.80
C ASP A 110 15.87 -19.44 -1.80
N PHE A 111 16.15 -18.73 -0.71
CA PHE A 111 15.76 -17.34 -0.52
C PHE A 111 16.96 -16.40 -0.40
N LYS A 112 16.79 -15.18 -0.88
CA LYS A 112 17.80 -14.13 -0.72
C LYS A 112 18.05 -13.86 0.77
N ALA A 113 19.29 -13.55 1.11
CA ALA A 113 19.63 -13.04 2.44
C ALA A 113 18.94 -11.70 2.69
N VAL A 114 18.60 -11.47 3.95
CA VAL A 114 18.04 -10.21 4.47
C VAL A 114 18.92 -9.76 5.65
N SER A 115 18.83 -8.49 6.04
CA SER A 115 19.57 -8.01 7.22
C SER A 115 19.02 -8.66 8.50
N GLU A 116 19.82 -8.69 9.56
CA GLU A 116 19.39 -9.16 10.89
C GLU A 116 18.25 -8.32 11.48
N MET A 117 18.13 -7.07 11.00
CA MET A 117 17.07 -6.14 11.37
C MET A 117 15.74 -6.45 10.68
N TRP A 118 15.72 -7.36 9.70
CA TRP A 118 14.49 -7.75 9.02
C TRP A 118 13.62 -8.62 9.93
N ILE A 119 12.33 -8.30 10.00
CA ILE A 119 11.34 -9.09 10.74
C ILE A 119 10.24 -9.59 9.81
N PRO A 120 9.74 -10.83 9.99
CA PRO A 120 8.60 -11.31 9.22
C PRO A 120 7.34 -10.52 9.61
N ALA A 121 6.43 -10.35 8.64
CA ALA A 121 5.14 -9.73 8.92
C ALA A 121 4.27 -10.64 9.81
N HIS A 122 3.43 -10.06 10.67
CA HIS A 122 2.75 -10.78 11.75
C HIS A 122 1.87 -11.95 11.31
N LYS A 123 1.30 -11.91 10.10
CA LYS A 123 0.44 -12.98 9.56
C LYS A 123 1.20 -14.02 8.73
N VAL A 124 2.53 -13.94 8.67
CA VAL A 124 3.36 -14.96 8.02
C VAL A 124 3.30 -16.26 8.82
N ARG A 125 3.02 -17.37 8.14
CA ARG A 125 3.03 -18.70 8.75
C ARG A 125 4.46 -19.09 9.13
N HIS A 126 4.62 -19.81 10.22
CA HIS A 126 5.90 -20.31 10.67
C HIS A 126 5.90 -21.84 10.74
N HIS A 127 7.03 -22.46 10.42
CA HIS A 127 7.27 -23.89 10.61
C HIS A 127 8.65 -24.07 11.26
N ASN A 128 8.70 -24.77 12.39
CA ASN A 128 9.91 -24.94 13.20
C ASN A 128 10.64 -23.61 13.50
N GLY A 129 9.89 -22.53 13.76
CA GLY A 129 10.45 -21.20 14.02
C GLY A 129 10.87 -20.41 12.78
N HIS A 130 10.83 -20.98 11.58
CA HIS A 130 11.18 -20.29 10.35
C HIS A 130 9.95 -19.72 9.63
N PRO A 131 10.02 -18.47 9.12
CA PRO A 131 8.91 -17.88 8.35
C PRO A 131 8.77 -18.58 7.00
N MET A 132 7.54 -18.89 6.63
CA MET A 132 7.19 -19.64 5.44
C MET A 132 6.74 -18.72 4.30
N PRO A 133 7.10 -19.05 3.04
CA PRO A 133 6.62 -18.32 1.89
C PRO A 133 5.12 -18.54 1.67
N ASP A 134 4.50 -17.59 0.99
CA ASP A 134 3.20 -17.79 0.35
C ASP A 134 3.32 -18.73 -0.86
N GLU A 135 2.17 -19.03 -1.49
CA GLU A 135 2.08 -19.91 -2.66
C GLU A 135 2.90 -19.42 -3.87
N HIS A 136 3.34 -18.16 -3.87
CA HIS A 136 4.14 -17.53 -4.91
C HIS A 136 5.62 -17.38 -4.53
N GLY A 137 6.04 -17.94 -3.38
CA GLY A 137 7.42 -17.86 -2.93
C GLY A 137 7.78 -16.52 -2.27
N HIS A 138 6.82 -15.69 -1.84
CA HIS A 138 7.13 -14.45 -1.12
C HIS A 138 6.98 -14.64 0.39
N ILE A 139 7.94 -14.10 1.15
CA ILE A 139 7.84 -13.99 2.60
C ILE A 139 7.73 -12.49 2.95
N PRO A 140 6.51 -11.99 3.19
CA PRO A 140 6.26 -10.68 3.78
C PRO A 140 7.16 -10.34 4.96
N GLY A 141 7.72 -9.13 4.98
CA GLY A 141 8.47 -8.65 6.13
C GLY A 141 8.78 -7.17 6.08
N TRP A 142 9.51 -6.72 7.08
CA TRP A 142 9.71 -5.32 7.39
C TRP A 142 11.18 -5.06 7.71
N VAL A 143 11.68 -3.88 7.35
CA VAL A 143 12.99 -3.37 7.82
C VAL A 143 12.82 -1.97 8.37
N PRO A 144 13.57 -1.60 9.42
CA PRO A 144 13.42 -0.29 10.03
C PRO A 144 13.94 0.80 9.08
N VAL A 145 13.26 1.94 9.07
CA VAL A 145 13.64 3.12 8.29
C VAL A 145 14.64 3.92 9.09
N GLU A 146 15.91 3.65 8.86
CA GLU A 146 17.02 4.40 9.45
C GLU A 146 17.40 5.62 8.59
N LYS A 147 17.68 6.76 9.24
CA LYS A 147 18.05 8.03 8.56
C LYS A 147 19.27 7.88 7.63
N SER A 148 20.19 6.96 7.95
CA SER A 148 21.40 6.69 7.16
C SER A 148 21.13 5.88 5.89
N ASN A 149 19.98 5.20 5.80
CA ASN A 149 19.65 4.31 4.70
C ASN A 149 19.02 5.08 3.53
N LYS A 150 19.84 5.38 2.52
CA LYS A 150 19.41 6.10 1.31
C LYS A 150 18.30 5.40 0.52
N GLN A 151 18.13 4.08 0.66
CA GLN A 151 17.03 3.36 0.01
C GLN A 151 15.65 3.84 0.50
N TYR A 152 15.57 4.28 1.76
CA TYR A 152 14.33 4.67 2.41
C TYR A 152 14.29 6.16 2.73
N CYS A 153 15.02 7.00 1.98
CA CYS A 153 15.06 8.45 2.22
C CYS A 153 13.67 9.11 2.19
N TRP A 154 12.76 8.67 1.32
CA TRP A 154 11.36 9.17 1.28
C TRP A 154 10.48 8.66 2.41
N HIS A 155 10.82 7.51 2.99
CA HIS A 155 10.14 7.04 4.20
C HIS A 155 10.65 7.86 5.40
N SER A 156 11.95 8.17 5.42
CA SER A 156 12.55 8.97 6.48
C SER A 156 12.10 10.44 6.45
N SER A 157 11.64 10.98 5.31
CA SER A 157 11.19 12.37 5.22
C SER A 157 9.85 12.61 5.92
N VAL A 158 9.01 11.58 6.02
CA VAL A 158 7.67 11.67 6.64
C VAL A 158 7.65 11.36 8.13
N VAL A 159 8.81 11.13 8.74
CA VAL A 159 8.94 10.90 10.19
C VAL A 159 10.01 11.76 10.80
N ASP A 160 9.77 12.15 12.04
CA ASP A 160 10.74 12.82 12.89
C ASP A 160 10.85 12.04 14.20
N TYR A 161 11.92 11.26 14.31
CA TYR A 161 12.16 10.42 15.49
C TYR A 161 12.58 11.20 16.73
N GLU A 162 13.05 12.45 16.60
CA GLU A 162 13.42 13.26 17.77
C GLU A 162 12.17 13.74 18.51
N VAL A 163 11.17 14.19 17.74
CA VAL A 163 9.87 14.63 18.26
C VAL A 163 8.90 13.46 18.40
N GLY A 164 9.17 12.34 17.74
CA GLY A 164 8.31 11.14 17.75
C GLY A 164 7.03 11.34 16.94
N SER A 165 7.10 12.04 15.80
CA SER A 165 5.94 12.41 14.98
C SER A 165 6.05 11.90 13.54
N ALA A 166 4.91 11.76 12.86
CA ALA A 166 4.79 11.36 11.47
C ALA A 166 3.81 12.24 10.70
N LEU A 167 4.12 12.55 9.44
CA LEU A 167 3.22 13.25 8.52
C LEU A 167 2.21 12.28 7.92
N VAL A 168 0.94 12.55 8.14
CA VAL A 168 -0.18 11.73 7.73
C VAL A 168 -1.13 12.50 6.82
N LEU A 169 -1.61 11.83 5.77
CA LEU A 169 -2.76 12.25 4.99
C LEU A 169 -3.94 11.33 5.36
N ARG A 170 -5.07 11.92 5.77
CA ARG A 170 -6.29 11.20 6.21
C ARG A 170 -7.55 12.04 5.94
N PRO A 171 -8.77 11.50 6.06
CA PRO A 171 -9.98 12.32 6.10
C PRO A 171 -9.93 13.25 7.31
N SER A 172 -10.43 14.47 7.17
CA SER A 172 -10.49 15.43 8.25
C SER A 172 -11.52 15.00 9.30
N SER A 173 -11.21 15.29 10.57
CA SER A 173 -12.13 15.05 11.69
C SER A 173 -13.33 15.99 11.69
N ASP A 174 -13.21 17.15 11.03
CA ASP A 174 -14.26 18.18 11.01
C ASP A 174 -15.27 17.92 9.87
N GLU A 175 -14.76 17.53 8.69
CA GLU A 175 -15.54 17.31 7.47
C GLU A 175 -15.03 16.05 6.74
N GLU A 176 -15.85 14.99 6.67
CA GLU A 176 -15.45 13.67 6.16
C GLU A 176 -15.01 13.68 4.67
N GLU A 177 -15.55 14.61 3.88
CA GLU A 177 -15.22 14.78 2.46
C GLU A 177 -13.89 15.53 2.23
N VAL A 178 -13.41 16.27 3.24
CA VAL A 178 -12.15 17.02 3.20
C VAL A 178 -11.01 16.13 3.68
N LEU A 179 -9.87 16.16 3.01
CA LEU A 179 -8.64 15.53 3.50
C LEU A 179 -7.88 16.49 4.42
N GLU A 180 -7.03 15.95 5.28
CA GLU A 180 -6.06 16.75 6.02
C GLU A 180 -4.66 16.16 5.94
N ILE A 181 -3.67 17.03 5.75
CA ILE A 181 -2.26 16.73 5.96
C ILE A 181 -1.90 17.23 7.36
N THR A 182 -1.51 16.32 8.24
CA THR A 182 -1.25 16.65 9.65
C THR A 182 -0.07 15.87 10.21
N ALA A 183 0.54 16.38 11.28
CA ALA A 183 1.55 15.68 12.05
C ALA A 183 0.87 14.96 13.22
N VAL A 184 1.10 13.66 13.37
CA VAL A 184 0.57 12.85 14.48
C VAL A 184 1.70 12.18 15.26
N PRO A 185 1.55 11.93 16.57
CA PRO A 185 2.47 11.10 17.32
C PRO A 185 2.63 9.71 16.68
N LEU A 186 3.87 9.20 16.60
CA LEU A 186 4.13 7.83 16.15
C LEU A 186 3.43 6.78 17.03
N ALA A 187 3.19 7.11 18.31
CA ALA A 187 2.43 6.26 19.23
C ALA A 187 0.99 6.00 18.75
N ASP A 188 0.36 6.98 18.11
CA ASP A 188 -1.00 6.85 17.57
C ASP A 188 -1.03 5.92 16.35
N LEU A 189 0.13 5.71 15.72
CA LEU A 189 0.32 4.82 14.57
C LEU A 189 0.86 3.44 14.98
N GLN A 190 1.10 3.17 16.26
CA GLN A 190 1.69 1.91 16.70
C GLN A 190 0.82 0.71 16.27
N GLU A 191 1.49 -0.29 15.69
CA GLU A 191 0.92 -1.47 15.04
C GLU A 191 -0.02 -1.17 13.85
N HIS A 192 0.05 0.04 13.27
CA HIS A 192 -0.63 0.35 12.00
C HIS A 192 0.26 0.05 10.81
N THR A 193 -0.35 -0.53 9.77
CA THR A 193 0.22 -0.51 8.43
C THR A 193 -0.27 0.73 7.69
N LEU A 194 0.63 1.38 6.96
CA LEU A 194 0.37 2.63 6.24
C LEU A 194 0.87 2.51 4.80
N GLU A 195 0.34 3.31 3.90
CA GLU A 195 0.84 3.46 2.55
C GLU A 195 1.62 4.78 2.47
N LEU A 196 2.91 4.74 2.16
CA LEU A 196 3.65 5.96 1.83
C LEU A 196 3.28 6.38 0.41
N VAL A 197 2.82 7.62 0.24
CA VAL A 197 2.55 8.25 -1.06
C VAL A 197 3.33 9.55 -1.18
N GLY A 198 3.61 10.00 -2.41
CA GLY A 198 4.27 11.29 -2.62
C GLY A 198 5.02 11.42 -3.94
N THR A 199 5.68 12.57 -4.09
CA THR A 199 6.36 13.01 -5.32
C THR A 199 7.31 11.98 -5.93
N SER A 200 7.95 11.16 -5.10
CA SER A 200 8.97 10.20 -5.52
C SER A 200 8.55 8.74 -5.34
N VAL A 201 7.25 8.49 -5.13
CA VAL A 201 6.70 7.16 -4.90
C VAL A 201 5.84 6.75 -6.09
N ASN A 202 6.13 5.58 -6.66
CA ASN A 202 5.38 4.93 -7.74
C ASN A 202 4.95 5.84 -8.91
N GLY A 203 5.79 6.82 -9.27
CA GLY A 203 5.50 7.75 -10.37
C GLY A 203 4.56 8.90 -10.03
N ASN A 204 4.27 9.12 -8.74
CA ASN A 204 3.43 10.19 -8.21
C ASN A 204 2.02 10.25 -8.83
N PRO A 205 1.23 9.15 -8.76
CA PRO A 205 -0.10 9.11 -9.37
C PRO A 205 -1.07 10.14 -8.79
N TYR A 206 -0.78 10.68 -7.60
CA TYR A 206 -1.61 11.65 -6.89
C TYR A 206 -1.18 13.11 -7.07
N GLY A 207 -0.14 13.37 -7.86
CA GLY A 207 0.30 14.73 -8.15
C GLY A 207 0.82 15.53 -6.95
N LEU A 208 1.34 14.85 -5.92
CA LEU A 208 1.82 15.50 -4.70
C LEU A 208 3.15 16.21 -4.94
N GLY A 209 3.20 17.51 -4.63
CA GLY A 209 4.41 18.33 -4.70
C GLY A 209 5.09 18.34 -6.07
N SER A 210 6.37 18.71 -6.09
CA SER A 210 7.20 18.73 -7.30
C SER A 210 8.60 18.20 -7.03
N LYS A 211 9.39 17.88 -8.06
CA LYS A 211 10.78 17.44 -7.87
C LYS A 211 11.64 18.46 -7.10
N LYS A 212 11.33 19.74 -7.20
CA LYS A 212 12.03 20.81 -6.46
C LYS A 212 11.54 20.92 -5.02
N GLN A 213 10.26 20.65 -4.80
CA GLN A 213 9.58 20.75 -3.50
C GLN A 213 8.76 19.48 -3.28
N PRO A 214 9.43 18.37 -2.91
CA PRO A 214 8.77 17.09 -2.79
C PRO A 214 7.85 17.08 -1.57
N ILE A 215 6.68 16.47 -1.73
CA ILE A 215 5.71 16.23 -0.65
C ILE A 215 5.46 14.73 -0.59
N HIS A 216 5.54 14.19 0.62
CA HIS A 216 5.26 12.80 0.95
C HIS A 216 4.41 12.74 2.21
N CYS A 217 3.51 11.77 2.29
CA CYS A 217 2.68 11.52 3.47
C CYS A 217 2.47 10.02 3.67
N LEU A 218 2.26 9.60 4.92
CA LEU A 218 1.72 8.29 5.23
C LEU A 218 0.19 8.33 5.20
N VAL A 219 -0.44 7.35 4.56
CA VAL A 219 -1.89 7.17 4.62
C VAL A 219 -2.18 5.88 5.38
N PRO A 220 -2.83 5.92 6.56
CA PRO A 220 -3.21 4.72 7.28
C PRO A 220 -4.08 3.83 6.39
N HIS A 221 -3.79 2.53 6.33
CA HIS A 221 -4.60 1.64 5.51
C HIS A 221 -6.05 1.60 5.99
N GLY A 222 -6.97 1.67 5.04
CA GLY A 222 -8.41 1.65 5.33
C GLY A 222 -8.97 2.97 5.86
N SER A 223 -8.19 4.06 5.87
CA SER A 223 -8.69 5.37 6.28
C SER A 223 -9.49 6.10 5.20
N ILE A 224 -9.26 5.79 3.92
CA ILE A 224 -9.93 6.46 2.80
C ILE A 224 -11.09 5.57 2.31
N PRO A 225 -12.36 5.88 2.66
CA PRO A 225 -13.50 5.08 2.22
C PRO A 225 -13.73 5.20 0.71
N VAL A 226 -14.29 4.16 0.11
CA VAL A 226 -14.87 4.26 -1.24
C VAL A 226 -16.34 4.60 -1.08
N THR A 227 -16.77 5.74 -1.61
CA THR A 227 -18.17 6.17 -1.56
C THR A 227 -19.01 5.34 -2.52
N ASN A 228 -20.06 4.69 -2.00
CA ASN A 228 -21.00 3.85 -2.77
C ASN A 228 -20.29 2.85 -3.69
N PRO A 229 -19.49 1.91 -3.13
CA PRO A 229 -18.81 0.91 -3.94
C PRO A 229 -19.84 0.05 -4.69
N PRO A 230 -19.59 -0.34 -5.95
CA PRO A 230 -20.46 -1.29 -6.63
C PRO A 230 -20.39 -2.66 -5.93
N PRO A 231 -21.40 -3.53 -6.12
CA PRO A 231 -21.34 -4.93 -5.70
C PRO A 231 -20.07 -5.63 -6.22
N VAL A 232 -19.68 -6.72 -5.57
CA VAL A 232 -18.56 -7.57 -6.01
C VAL A 232 -19.01 -8.42 -7.21
N ASP A 233 -19.18 -7.73 -8.34
CA ASP A 233 -19.52 -8.27 -9.64
C ASP A 233 -18.54 -7.72 -10.67
N PHE A 234 -18.04 -8.61 -11.54
CA PHE A 234 -16.94 -8.27 -12.44
C PHE A 234 -17.31 -7.15 -13.42
N GLN A 235 -18.50 -7.21 -14.01
CA GLN A 235 -18.93 -6.24 -15.01
C GLN A 235 -19.24 -4.89 -14.35
N GLN A 236 -19.96 -4.89 -13.22
CA GLN A 236 -20.27 -3.67 -12.48
C GLN A 236 -19.00 -2.96 -11.97
N LEU A 237 -18.01 -3.70 -11.48
CA LEU A 237 -16.72 -3.13 -11.09
C LEU A 237 -15.99 -2.53 -12.29
N CYS A 238 -15.94 -3.23 -13.44
CA CYS A 238 -15.35 -2.70 -14.67
C CYS A 238 -16.01 -1.37 -15.08
N SER A 239 -17.34 -1.34 -15.19
CA SER A 239 -18.09 -0.12 -15.53
C SER A 239 -17.84 1.00 -14.52
N TRP A 240 -17.86 0.71 -13.22
CA TRP A 240 -17.59 1.72 -12.19
C TRP A 240 -16.19 2.31 -12.32
N PHE A 241 -15.14 1.49 -12.49
CA PHE A 241 -13.78 1.98 -12.69
C PHE A 241 -13.62 2.83 -13.96
N GLN A 242 -14.41 2.58 -15.01
CA GLN A 242 -14.30 3.29 -16.28
C GLN A 242 -15.10 4.60 -16.32
N GLU A 243 -16.30 4.59 -15.73
CA GLU A 243 -17.31 5.63 -15.96
C GLU A 243 -17.51 6.53 -14.74
N SER A 244 -17.29 6.03 -13.52
CA SER A 244 -17.53 6.78 -12.29
C SER A 244 -16.36 7.71 -11.96
N PRO A 245 -16.60 8.98 -11.58
CA PRO A 245 -15.58 9.84 -10.98
C PRO A 245 -14.97 9.23 -9.71
N ALA A 246 -15.77 8.61 -8.85
CA ALA A 246 -15.29 7.87 -7.67
C ALA A 246 -14.49 6.61 -8.06
N GLY A 247 -14.68 6.11 -9.28
CA GLY A 247 -13.94 5.01 -9.87
C GLY A 247 -12.51 5.35 -10.31
N ARG A 248 -12.08 6.62 -10.24
CA ARG A 248 -10.72 7.05 -10.62
C ARG A 248 -9.68 6.76 -9.52
N VAL A 249 -9.69 5.53 -9.01
CA VAL A 249 -8.81 5.03 -7.94
C VAL A 249 -8.01 3.83 -8.45
N GLU A 250 -6.87 3.51 -7.85
CA GLU A 250 -6.02 2.39 -8.29
C GLU A 250 -6.74 1.04 -8.19
N GLY A 251 -7.58 0.93 -7.16
CA GLY A 251 -8.28 -0.27 -6.78
C GLY A 251 -9.13 -0.08 -5.54
N ILE A 252 -9.74 -1.17 -5.08
CA ILE A 252 -10.51 -1.23 -3.84
C ILE A 252 -9.90 -2.31 -2.95
N VAL A 253 -9.86 -2.06 -1.65
CA VAL A 253 -9.61 -3.08 -0.61
C VAL A 253 -10.88 -3.23 0.22
N TRP A 254 -11.37 -4.46 0.32
CA TRP A 254 -12.49 -4.81 1.21
C TRP A 254 -11.95 -5.39 2.52
N HIS A 255 -12.45 -4.86 3.63
CA HIS A 255 -12.12 -5.26 4.98
C HIS A 255 -13.26 -6.07 5.58
N CYS A 256 -13.12 -7.39 5.55
CA CYS A 256 -14.15 -8.32 5.98
C CYS A 256 -14.23 -8.38 7.51
N LYS A 257 -15.40 -8.74 8.05
CA LYS A 257 -15.66 -8.72 9.50
C LYS A 257 -14.75 -9.67 10.29
N ASP A 258 -14.36 -10.78 9.68
CA ASP A 258 -13.43 -11.78 10.24
C ASP A 258 -11.98 -11.29 10.31
N GLY A 259 -11.63 -10.20 9.60
CA GLY A 259 -10.29 -9.64 9.48
C GLY A 259 -9.54 -10.07 8.21
N THR A 260 -10.22 -10.77 7.30
CA THR A 260 -9.75 -11.07 5.96
C THR A 260 -9.76 -9.79 5.12
N LEU A 261 -8.70 -9.61 4.32
CA LEU A 261 -8.60 -8.53 3.34
C LEU A 261 -8.62 -9.15 1.96
N VAL A 262 -9.42 -8.60 1.06
CA VAL A 262 -9.40 -8.91 -0.38
C VAL A 262 -9.34 -7.60 -1.16
N LYS A 263 -8.79 -7.61 -2.37
CA LYS A 263 -8.67 -6.39 -3.17
C LYS A 263 -8.97 -6.60 -4.63
N VAL A 264 -9.24 -5.53 -5.34
CA VAL A 264 -9.16 -5.48 -6.80
C VAL A 264 -8.26 -4.30 -7.18
N HIS A 265 -7.51 -4.47 -8.25
CA HIS A 265 -6.71 -3.40 -8.85
C HIS A 265 -7.17 -3.25 -10.29
N ARG A 266 -7.27 -2.01 -10.80
CA ARG A 266 -7.55 -1.71 -12.21
C ARG A 266 -6.83 -2.63 -13.19
N HIS A 267 -5.55 -2.93 -12.92
CA HIS A 267 -4.73 -3.76 -13.80
C HIS A 267 -5.18 -5.22 -13.86
N HIS A 268 -5.80 -5.75 -12.80
CA HIS A 268 -6.42 -7.07 -12.85
C HIS A 268 -7.63 -7.07 -13.78
N LEU A 269 -8.35 -5.94 -13.90
CA LEU A 269 -9.48 -5.77 -14.82
C LEU A 269 -9.04 -5.35 -16.24
N GLY A 270 -7.74 -5.37 -16.55
CA GLY A 270 -7.22 -4.90 -17.84
C GLY A 270 -7.26 -3.38 -18.04
N LEU A 271 -7.59 -2.61 -17.00
CA LEU A 271 -7.70 -1.16 -17.05
C LEU A 271 -6.38 -0.48 -16.71
N ARG A 272 -6.12 0.68 -17.35
CA ARG A 272 -4.92 1.50 -17.09
C ARG A 272 -4.98 2.18 -15.73
N TRP A 273 -3.82 2.46 -15.16
CA TRP A 273 -3.61 3.33 -14.01
C TRP A 273 -2.27 4.07 -14.14
N PRO A 274 -2.18 5.36 -13.74
CA PRO A 274 -3.26 6.24 -13.30
C PRO A 274 -4.21 6.67 -14.44
N VAL A 275 -5.35 7.28 -14.08
CA VAL A 275 -6.34 7.81 -15.04
C VAL A 275 -6.67 9.27 -14.76
N GLY A 276 -6.12 10.17 -15.58
CA GLY A 276 -6.34 11.62 -15.44
C GLY A 276 -6.08 12.13 -14.02
N ASP A 277 -6.90 13.08 -13.57
CA ASP A 277 -6.99 13.45 -12.15
C ASP A 277 -7.67 12.29 -11.38
N THR A 278 -6.90 11.67 -10.48
CA THR A 278 -7.39 10.60 -9.60
C THR A 278 -8.43 11.14 -8.62
N TYR A 279 -9.29 10.26 -8.09
CA TYR A 279 -10.30 10.68 -7.12
C TYR A 279 -9.64 11.32 -5.88
N LEU A 280 -8.65 10.65 -5.27
CA LEU A 280 -7.89 11.19 -4.14
C LEU A 280 -7.23 12.54 -4.46
N SER A 281 -6.59 12.68 -5.62
CA SER A 281 -5.89 13.94 -5.98
C SER A 281 -6.84 15.12 -6.21
N SER A 282 -8.09 14.84 -6.56
CA SER A 282 -9.14 15.85 -6.77
C SER A 282 -9.85 16.32 -5.50
N ARG A 283 -9.66 15.63 -4.36
CA ARG A 283 -10.30 15.99 -3.09
C ARG A 283 -9.69 17.25 -2.49
N SER A 284 -10.54 18.06 -1.87
CA SER A 284 -10.07 19.21 -1.09
C SER A 284 -9.23 18.77 0.10
N VAL A 285 -8.28 19.62 0.51
CA VAL A 285 -7.36 19.31 1.62
C VAL A 285 -7.07 20.55 2.46
N VAL A 286 -6.98 20.36 3.77
CA VAL A 286 -6.46 21.35 4.71
C VAL A 286 -5.11 20.90 5.27
N VAL A 287 -4.16 21.82 5.43
CA VAL A 287 -2.89 21.53 6.10
C VAL A 287 -3.01 21.91 7.57
N ARG A 288 -2.79 20.95 8.47
CA ARG A 288 -2.85 21.09 9.93
C ARG A 288 -1.56 20.59 10.56
N VAL A 289 -0.48 21.31 10.30
CA VAL A 289 0.85 21.02 10.84
C VAL A 289 1.24 22.22 11.70
N ASP A 290 1.14 22.07 13.01
CA ASP A 290 1.48 23.16 13.94
C ASP A 290 2.95 23.57 13.84
N ALA A 291 3.27 24.71 14.47
CA ALA A 291 4.62 25.27 14.47
C ALA A 291 5.66 24.20 14.83
N TYR A 292 6.55 23.91 13.88
CA TYR A 292 7.47 22.78 13.97
C TYR A 292 8.92 23.29 13.98
N SER A 293 9.62 23.11 15.10
CA SER A 293 11.00 23.60 15.29
C SER A 293 12.04 22.48 15.20
N SER A 294 11.92 21.60 14.21
CA SER A 294 12.87 20.51 14.00
C SER A 294 13.75 20.75 12.77
N THR A 295 14.76 19.88 12.61
CA THR A 295 15.60 19.86 11.41
C THR A 295 14.93 19.16 10.21
N ASN A 296 13.74 18.59 10.37
CA ASN A 296 13.01 17.96 9.26
C ASN A 296 12.37 19.03 8.37
N THR A 297 12.97 19.24 7.20
CA THR A 297 12.61 20.29 6.26
C THR A 297 11.17 20.18 5.74
N LEU A 298 10.62 18.97 5.61
CA LEU A 298 9.26 18.79 5.08
C LEU A 298 8.20 19.22 6.10
N PHE A 299 8.37 18.85 7.38
CA PHE A 299 7.47 19.29 8.44
C PHE A 299 7.50 20.82 8.59
N THR A 300 8.71 21.41 8.60
CA THR A 300 8.87 22.87 8.69
C THR A 300 8.18 23.57 7.51
N ALA A 301 8.36 23.08 6.28
CA ALA A 301 7.72 23.65 5.10
C ALA A 301 6.19 23.53 5.14
N LEU A 302 5.64 22.39 5.58
CA LEU A 302 4.19 22.23 5.74
C LEU A 302 3.63 23.06 6.89
N SER A 303 4.40 23.31 7.95
CA SER A 303 3.98 24.17 9.05
C SER A 303 3.78 25.62 8.63
N ALA A 304 4.48 26.09 7.59
CA ALA A 304 4.25 27.40 6.99
C ALA A 304 2.87 27.50 6.30
N LEU A 305 2.28 26.36 5.93
CA LEU A 305 0.95 26.27 5.32
C LEU A 305 -0.15 25.96 6.35
N ASN A 306 0.15 25.99 7.65
CA ASN A 306 -0.83 25.61 8.68
C ASN A 306 -2.12 26.43 8.56
N GLY A 307 -3.27 25.74 8.54
CA GLY A 307 -4.59 26.34 8.36
C GLY A 307 -4.96 26.64 6.90
N HIS A 308 -4.04 26.50 5.93
CA HIS A 308 -4.35 26.72 4.53
C HIS A 308 -5.21 25.57 3.98
N SER A 309 -6.22 25.93 3.18
CA SER A 309 -7.11 25.00 2.49
C SER A 309 -6.92 25.09 0.99
N PHE A 310 -6.91 23.93 0.33
CA PHE A 310 -6.72 23.78 -1.11
C PHE A 310 -7.93 23.04 -1.69
N ARG A 311 -8.36 23.45 -2.89
CA ARG A 311 -9.50 22.82 -3.57
C ARG A 311 -9.21 21.38 -4.00
N ARG A 312 -7.94 21.06 -4.28
CA ARG A 312 -7.47 19.73 -4.67
C ARG A 312 -6.17 19.41 -3.95
N LEU A 313 -5.99 18.15 -3.58
CA LEU A 313 -4.77 17.65 -2.94
C LEU A 313 -3.52 17.91 -3.79
N GLN A 314 -3.61 17.76 -5.11
CA GLN A 314 -2.49 18.01 -6.03
C GLN A 314 -2.09 19.49 -6.14
N ASP A 315 -2.90 20.42 -5.62
CA ASP A 315 -2.61 21.86 -5.66
C ASP A 315 -1.74 22.31 -4.47
N VAL A 316 -1.44 21.42 -3.51
CA VAL A 316 -0.55 21.73 -2.38
C VAL A 316 0.88 21.90 -2.89
N GLN A 317 1.40 23.11 -2.77
CA GLN A 317 2.78 23.46 -3.11
C GLN A 317 3.44 24.09 -1.89
N LEU A 318 4.69 23.70 -1.64
CA LEU A 318 5.50 24.33 -0.59
C LEU A 318 5.95 25.71 -1.09
N GLU A 319 6.05 26.69 -0.21
CA GLU A 319 6.64 27.99 -0.58
C GLU A 319 8.15 27.83 -0.83
N SER A 320 8.71 28.68 -1.69
CA SER A 320 10.13 28.66 -2.09
C SER A 320 11.01 29.34 -1.05
#